data_AF-A0A929BSE8-F1
#
_entry.id   AF-A0A929BSE8-F1
#
_cell.length_a   1.000
_cell.length_b   1.000
_cell.length_c   1.000
_cell.angle_alpha   90.00
_cell.angle_beta   90.00
_cell.angle_gamma   90.00
#
_symmetry.space_group_name_H-M   'P 1'
#
loop_
_entity.id
_entity.type
_entity.pdbx_description
1 polymer ?
#
loop_
_entity_poly.entity_id
_entity_poly.type
_entity_poly.pdbx_seq_one_letter_code
_entity_poly.pdbx_strand_id
1 'polypeptide(L)'
;MYRIKLLAVISALAFTTLACTFTFNSQVQGVSVGSMETFEIEVPVPDSDEVSRVSIEFGAGELNLSPGADGLLVSGTATYNVDEFKPKVYVTDSRVKISQQVDDINLIPILGDEIKNKWDLELGNSPIELDISAGGYKGEFELGGVPLQELRIAEGAADTSLSFSAVNPVEMNTLRYDTGASKASLSGLANANFKTMDFRSGAGDYRLDFSGELLQDADVSIKSGLSRIVIVVPEGTPATVRFEGGLTNVDVGGEWRMSGSVYTLSGEGPELTISIEMGAGNLELRTR
;
A
#
# COMPACT_ATOMS: atom_id res chain seq x y z
N MET A 1 -84.78 37.72 19.28
CA MET A 1 -83.55 37.26 19.96
C MET A 1 -83.66 35.77 20.23
N TYR A 2 -83.05 34.94 19.36
CA TYR A 2 -82.92 33.48 19.44
C TYR A 2 -81.58 33.16 18.72
N ARG A 3 -80.55 32.60 19.38
CA ARG A 3 -80.19 31.15 19.43
C ARG A 3 -80.03 30.56 18.01
N ILE A 4 -78.93 29.94 17.54
CA ILE A 4 -78.02 28.93 18.11
C ILE A 4 -76.84 28.65 17.13
N LYS A 5 -75.68 28.35 17.74
CA LYS A 5 -74.50 27.52 17.40
C LYS A 5 -74.21 26.94 15.98
N LEU A 6 -72.88 26.83 15.79
CA LEU A 6 -72.08 25.73 15.19
C LEU A 6 -71.77 25.83 13.68
N LEU A 7 -70.51 26.06 13.32
CA LEU A 7 -69.62 25.02 12.80
C LEU A 7 -68.20 25.58 12.56
N ALA A 8 -67.21 24.81 12.98
CA ALA A 8 -65.81 24.99 12.63
C ALA A 8 -65.61 24.66 11.14
N VAL A 9 -64.83 25.48 10.43
CA VAL A 9 -64.21 25.09 9.17
C VAL A 9 -62.71 25.35 9.27
N ILE A 10 -62.01 24.23 9.22
CA ILE A 10 -60.59 24.01 9.14
C ILE A 10 -60.05 24.66 7.86
N SER A 11 -58.97 25.43 7.96
CA SER A 11 -58.06 25.63 6.83
C SER A 11 -56.65 25.37 7.31
N ALA A 12 -56.27 24.09 7.25
CA ALA A 12 -54.90 23.63 7.39
C ALA A 12 -54.15 23.99 6.11
N LEU A 13 -53.38 25.08 6.15
CA LEU A 13 -52.44 25.40 5.09
C LEU A 13 -51.21 24.51 5.30
N ALA A 14 -51.20 23.36 4.63
CA ALA A 14 -50.04 22.49 4.54
C ALA A 14 -48.95 23.22 3.75
N PHE A 15 -47.98 23.79 4.45
CA PHE A 15 -46.70 24.16 3.87
C PHE A 15 -45.97 22.86 3.55
N THR A 16 -46.08 22.39 2.31
CA THR A 16 -45.18 21.40 1.75
C THR A 16 -43.82 22.07 1.63
N THR A 17 -42.95 21.84 2.62
CA THR A 17 -41.53 22.12 2.47
C THR A 17 -41.00 21.17 1.40
N LEU A 18 -40.83 21.70 0.20
CA LEU A 18 -39.94 21.11 -0.80
C LEU A 18 -38.55 21.05 -0.16
N ALA A 19 -38.23 19.92 0.46
CA ALA A 19 -36.85 19.56 0.73
C ALA A 19 -36.21 19.26 -0.63
N CYS A 20 -35.83 20.33 -1.35
CA CYS A 20 -34.79 20.20 -2.35
C CYS A 20 -33.52 19.87 -1.58
N THR A 21 -33.13 18.60 -1.60
CA THR A 21 -31.73 18.22 -1.40
C THR A 21 -30.93 19.02 -2.44
N PHE A 22 -30.25 20.07 -1.99
CA PHE A 22 -29.28 20.76 -2.82
C PHE A 22 -28.13 19.78 -3.07
N THR A 23 -28.14 19.12 -4.23
CA THR A 23 -26.95 18.50 -4.79
C THR A 23 -25.99 19.64 -5.12
N PHE A 24 -25.04 19.91 -4.22
CA PHE A 24 -23.90 20.78 -4.48
C PHE A 24 -23.03 20.08 -5.53
N ASN A 25 -23.28 20.34 -6.81
CA ASN A 25 -22.37 19.96 -7.87
C ASN A 25 -21.28 21.04 -7.97
N SER A 26 -20.27 20.94 -7.12
CA SER A 26 -19.08 21.79 -7.17
C SER A 26 -18.15 21.24 -8.25
N GLN A 27 -18.05 21.92 -9.39
CA GLN A 27 -17.08 21.55 -10.41
C GLN A 27 -15.68 21.99 -9.95
N VAL A 28 -14.93 21.08 -9.33
CA VAL A 28 -13.51 21.28 -9.08
C VAL A 28 -12.76 20.83 -10.34
N GLN A 29 -12.23 21.81 -11.09
CA GLN A 29 -11.33 21.57 -12.22
C GLN A 29 -11.84 20.55 -13.28
N GLY A 30 -13.15 20.55 -13.55
CA GLY A 30 -13.76 19.70 -14.59
C GLY A 30 -14.17 18.30 -14.13
N VAL A 31 -13.97 17.95 -12.86
CA VAL A 31 -14.48 16.71 -12.25
C VAL A 31 -15.80 16.99 -11.54
N SER A 32 -16.79 16.12 -11.75
CA SER A 32 -18.07 16.19 -11.05
C SER A 32 -17.94 15.53 -9.69
N VAL A 33 -17.91 16.33 -8.61
CA VAL A 33 -17.89 15.82 -7.24
C VAL A 33 -19.32 15.55 -6.78
N GLY A 34 -19.61 14.30 -6.46
CA GLY A 34 -20.90 13.81 -6.01
C GLY A 34 -20.99 13.62 -4.49
N SER A 35 -22.05 12.94 -4.05
CA SER A 35 -22.13 12.42 -2.69
C SER A 35 -21.14 11.28 -2.49
N MET A 36 -20.73 11.04 -1.25
CA MET A 36 -19.94 9.86 -0.90
C MET A 36 -20.70 8.58 -1.25
N GLU A 37 -20.04 7.69 -1.97
CA GLU A 37 -20.45 6.32 -2.26
C GLU A 37 -19.50 5.33 -1.59
N THR A 38 -20.03 4.16 -1.25
CA THR A 38 -19.25 3.01 -0.78
C THR A 38 -19.58 1.81 -1.66
N PHE A 39 -18.54 1.17 -2.18
CA PHE A 39 -18.62 -0.06 -2.96
C PHE A 39 -17.98 -1.20 -2.17
N GLU A 40 -18.75 -2.24 -1.86
CA GLU A 40 -18.27 -3.44 -1.19
C GLU A 40 -17.54 -4.33 -2.20
N ILE A 41 -16.39 -4.86 -1.77
CA ILE A 41 -15.56 -5.79 -2.54
C ILE A 41 -15.54 -7.10 -1.76
N GLU A 42 -16.03 -8.17 -2.37
CA GLU A 42 -15.93 -9.52 -1.85
C GLU A 42 -15.50 -10.43 -2.99
N VAL A 43 -14.30 -11.00 -2.88
CA VAL A 43 -13.73 -11.92 -3.87
C VAL A 43 -13.56 -13.27 -3.20
N PRO A 44 -14.32 -14.31 -3.61
CA PRO A 44 -14.13 -15.65 -3.07
C PRO A 44 -12.78 -16.22 -3.49
N VAL A 45 -12.27 -17.17 -2.71
CA VAL A 45 -11.12 -17.97 -3.14
C VAL A 45 -11.50 -18.74 -4.43
N PRO A 46 -10.74 -18.57 -5.53
CA PRO A 46 -11.00 -19.32 -6.76
C PRO A 46 -10.95 -20.83 -6.52
N ASP A 47 -11.85 -21.57 -7.18
CA ASP A 47 -11.84 -23.04 -7.18
C ASP A 47 -10.76 -23.54 -8.16
N SER A 48 -9.50 -23.45 -7.73
CA SER A 48 -8.32 -23.82 -8.51
C SER A 48 -7.19 -24.28 -7.59
N ASP A 49 -6.40 -25.25 -8.06
CA ASP A 49 -5.15 -25.67 -7.40
C ASP A 49 -3.99 -24.70 -7.68
N GLU A 50 -4.18 -23.73 -8.58
CA GLU A 50 -3.18 -22.70 -8.87
C GLU A 50 -3.18 -21.61 -7.81
N VAL A 51 -1.98 -21.09 -7.51
CA VAL A 51 -1.81 -19.91 -6.64
C VAL A 51 -2.52 -18.72 -7.26
N SER A 52 -3.33 -18.03 -6.47
CA SER A 52 -4.11 -16.91 -6.98
C SER A 52 -3.23 -15.69 -7.20
N ARG A 53 -3.37 -15.04 -8.36
CA ARG A 53 -2.71 -13.76 -8.65
C ARG A 53 -3.69 -12.62 -8.42
N VAL A 54 -3.40 -11.79 -7.43
CA VAL A 54 -4.21 -10.61 -7.06
C VAL A 54 -3.49 -9.37 -7.59
N SER A 55 -4.13 -8.63 -8.48
CA SER A 55 -3.64 -7.37 -9.02
C SER A 55 -4.53 -6.22 -8.57
N ILE A 56 -3.94 -5.23 -7.92
CA ILE A 56 -4.59 -4.01 -7.44
C ILE A 56 -4.03 -2.83 -8.25
N GLU A 57 -4.87 -2.21 -9.07
CA GLU A 57 -4.53 -1.03 -9.86
C GLU A 57 -5.26 0.19 -9.29
N PHE A 58 -4.51 1.11 -8.69
CA PHE A 58 -5.04 2.25 -7.95
C PHE A 58 -4.52 3.58 -8.49
N GLY A 59 -5.40 4.52 -8.81
CA GLY A 59 -5.00 5.79 -9.39
C GLY A 59 -4.38 6.75 -8.36
N ALA A 60 -5.22 7.26 -7.46
CA ALA A 60 -4.81 8.22 -6.44
C ALA A 60 -5.73 8.24 -5.22
N GLY A 61 -5.22 8.67 -4.06
CA GLY A 61 -5.98 8.74 -2.80
C GLY A 61 -5.33 7.95 -1.67
N GLU A 62 -6.13 7.21 -0.90
CA GLU A 62 -5.67 6.34 0.18
C GLU A 62 -5.91 4.86 -0.17
N LEU A 63 -4.89 4.02 -0.03
CA LEU A 63 -4.99 2.57 -0.21
C LEU A 63 -4.45 1.88 1.05
N ASN A 64 -5.32 1.15 1.74
CA ASN A 64 -4.97 0.39 2.92
C ASN A 64 -5.17 -1.09 2.66
N LEU A 65 -4.18 -1.89 3.07
CA LEU A 65 -4.22 -3.35 3.02
C LEU A 65 -3.97 -3.92 4.41
N SER A 66 -4.76 -4.91 4.81
CA SER A 66 -4.57 -5.64 6.07
C SER A 66 -4.84 -7.14 5.89
N PRO A 67 -4.35 -8.04 6.76
CA PRO A 67 -4.86 -9.40 6.82
C PRO A 67 -6.29 -9.41 7.37
N GLY A 68 -7.06 -10.46 7.10
CA GLY A 68 -8.32 -10.72 7.81
C GLY A 68 -9.52 -11.05 6.95
N ALA A 69 -9.36 -11.27 5.64
CA ALA A 69 -10.47 -11.67 4.78
C ALA A 69 -10.86 -13.14 5.02
N ASP A 70 -11.56 -13.40 6.13
CA ASP A 70 -11.92 -14.74 6.57
C ASP A 70 -12.83 -15.44 5.54
N GLY A 71 -12.34 -16.55 4.96
CA GLY A 71 -13.06 -17.33 3.97
C GLY A 71 -13.13 -16.71 2.56
N LEU A 72 -12.48 -15.56 2.35
CA LEU A 72 -12.40 -14.87 1.07
C LEU A 72 -10.94 -14.74 0.63
N LEU A 73 -10.71 -14.46 -0.65
CA LEU A 73 -9.39 -14.10 -1.15
C LEU A 73 -9.08 -12.63 -0.83
N VAL A 74 -10.07 -11.76 -1.08
CA VAL A 74 -10.03 -10.33 -0.80
C VAL A 74 -11.41 -9.89 -0.32
N SER A 75 -11.48 -9.08 0.73
CA SER A 75 -12.70 -8.37 1.17
C SER A 75 -12.42 -6.90 1.38
N GLY A 76 -13.46 -6.09 1.58
CA GLY A 76 -13.30 -4.71 2.02
C GLY A 76 -14.20 -3.73 1.28
N THR A 77 -13.81 -2.46 1.28
CA THR A 77 -14.62 -1.38 0.71
C THR A 77 -13.79 -0.36 -0.06
N ALA A 78 -14.39 0.22 -1.08
CA ALA A 78 -13.92 1.44 -1.73
C ALA A 78 -14.92 2.57 -1.45
N THR A 79 -14.45 3.65 -0.86
CA THR A 79 -15.25 4.84 -0.55
C THR A 79 -14.77 6.02 -1.38
N TYR A 80 -15.65 6.59 -2.21
CA TYR A 80 -15.29 7.61 -3.19
C TYR A 80 -16.44 8.60 -3.42
N ASN A 81 -16.18 9.76 -4.02
CA ASN A 81 -17.21 10.74 -4.37
C ASN A 81 -17.10 11.29 -5.80
N VAL A 82 -16.41 10.55 -6.66
CA VAL A 82 -16.31 10.79 -8.10
C VAL A 82 -16.70 9.47 -8.76
N ASP A 83 -17.73 9.47 -9.60
CA ASP A 83 -18.33 8.25 -10.16
C ASP A 83 -17.30 7.41 -10.93
N GLU A 84 -16.35 8.07 -11.61
CA GLU A 84 -15.25 7.45 -12.34
C GLU A 84 -14.24 6.72 -11.44
N PHE A 85 -14.24 6.97 -10.13
CA PHE A 85 -13.36 6.30 -9.17
C PHE A 85 -13.89 4.95 -8.71
N LYS A 86 -15.11 4.58 -9.10
CA LYS A 86 -15.71 3.29 -8.78
C LYS A 86 -14.80 2.14 -9.26
N PRO A 87 -14.35 1.24 -8.36
CA PRO A 87 -13.53 0.12 -8.75
C PRO A 87 -14.29 -0.86 -9.64
N LYS A 88 -13.54 -1.57 -10.49
CA LYS A 88 -14.02 -2.73 -11.24
C LYS A 88 -13.27 -3.97 -10.77
N VAL A 89 -14.01 -5.05 -10.52
CA VAL A 89 -13.47 -6.35 -10.10
C VAL A 89 -13.61 -7.33 -11.25
N TYR A 90 -12.50 -7.95 -11.65
CA TYR A 90 -12.44 -8.97 -12.68
C TYR A 90 -11.88 -10.25 -12.08
N VAL A 91 -12.57 -11.37 -12.29
CA VAL A 91 -12.12 -12.69 -11.86
C VAL A 91 -12.09 -13.60 -13.09
N THR A 92 -10.95 -14.23 -13.35
CA THR A 92 -10.79 -15.21 -14.43
C THR A 92 -9.83 -16.29 -13.95
N ASP A 93 -10.37 -17.49 -13.72
CA ASP A 93 -9.65 -18.61 -13.10
C ASP A 93 -9.00 -18.19 -11.77
N SER A 94 -7.69 -18.37 -11.64
CA SER A 94 -6.86 -17.98 -10.49
C SER A 94 -6.47 -16.49 -10.49
N ARG A 95 -6.91 -15.68 -11.45
CA ARG A 95 -6.53 -14.26 -11.57
C ARG A 95 -7.65 -13.35 -11.10
N VAL A 96 -7.32 -12.46 -10.18
CA VAL A 96 -8.18 -11.42 -9.65
C VAL A 96 -7.56 -10.08 -9.94
N LYS A 97 -8.34 -9.17 -10.52
CA LYS A 97 -7.93 -7.79 -10.76
C LYS A 97 -8.96 -6.82 -10.19
N ILE A 98 -8.54 -5.98 -9.25
CA ILE A 98 -9.32 -4.89 -8.68
C ILE A 98 -8.70 -3.60 -9.21
N SER A 99 -9.42 -2.90 -10.09
CA SER A 99 -8.83 -1.81 -10.88
C SER A 99 -9.71 -0.58 -10.89
N GLN A 100 -9.08 0.56 -10.64
CA GLN A 100 -9.63 1.87 -10.94
C GLN A 100 -9.27 2.20 -12.40
N GLN A 101 -10.22 1.97 -13.31
CA GLN A 101 -10.02 2.34 -14.70
C GLN A 101 -10.31 3.83 -14.87
N VAL A 102 -9.25 4.58 -15.12
CA VAL A 102 -9.33 6.01 -15.38
C VAL A 102 -8.97 6.25 -16.84
N ASP A 103 -9.99 6.23 -17.72
CA ASP A 103 -9.80 6.60 -19.12
C ASP A 103 -9.59 8.13 -19.19
N ASP A 104 -8.44 8.58 -19.68
CA ASP A 104 -8.13 9.98 -20.04
C ASP A 104 -8.21 11.06 -18.94
N ILE A 105 -8.28 10.71 -17.66
CA ILE A 105 -8.22 11.71 -16.58
C ILE A 105 -6.77 11.95 -16.17
N ASN A 106 -6.28 13.18 -16.42
CA ASN A 106 -5.08 13.67 -15.73
C ASN A 106 -5.39 13.78 -14.23
N LEU A 107 -5.02 12.77 -13.45
CA LEU A 107 -5.20 12.74 -11.98
C LEU A 107 -4.34 13.79 -11.24
N ILE A 108 -3.28 14.29 -11.89
CA ILE A 108 -2.32 15.25 -11.33
C ILE A 108 -2.99 16.56 -10.83
N PRO A 109 -3.92 17.20 -11.58
CA PRO A 109 -4.67 18.37 -11.10
C PRO A 109 -5.76 18.12 -10.04
N ILE A 110 -6.08 16.87 -9.69
CA ILE A 110 -7.37 16.48 -9.06
C ILE A 110 -7.32 16.43 -7.52
N LEU A 111 -6.17 16.69 -6.89
CA LEU A 111 -5.99 16.53 -5.45
C LEU A 111 -6.46 17.75 -4.63
N GLY A 112 -7.74 18.11 -4.75
CA GLY A 112 -8.41 19.00 -3.80
C GLY A 112 -8.98 18.23 -2.61
N ASP A 113 -9.04 18.85 -1.42
CA ASP A 113 -9.52 18.20 -0.18
C ASP A 113 -10.96 17.65 -0.28
N GLU A 114 -11.76 18.19 -1.20
CA GLU A 114 -13.14 17.76 -1.45
C GLU A 114 -13.24 16.41 -2.15
N ILE A 115 -12.19 15.95 -2.84
CA ILE A 115 -12.18 14.68 -3.57
C ILE A 115 -11.72 13.56 -2.64
N LYS A 116 -12.52 12.50 -2.56
CA LYS A 116 -12.29 11.34 -1.72
C LYS A 116 -12.18 10.09 -2.59
N ASN A 117 -11.13 9.31 -2.33
CA ASN A 117 -10.95 7.97 -2.85
C ASN A 117 -10.12 7.18 -1.85
N LYS A 118 -10.77 6.24 -1.15
CA LYS A 118 -10.15 5.42 -0.12
C LYS A 118 -10.53 3.97 -0.31
N TRP A 119 -9.55 3.10 -0.44
CA TRP A 119 -9.75 1.65 -0.50
C TRP A 119 -9.21 1.04 0.78
N ASP A 120 -10.08 0.37 1.54
CA ASP A 120 -9.71 -0.43 2.71
C ASP A 120 -9.97 -1.89 2.34
N LEU A 121 -8.91 -2.64 2.02
CA LEU A 121 -9.02 -4.03 1.58
C LEU A 121 -8.32 -4.96 2.58
N GLU A 122 -8.91 -6.13 2.76
CA GLU A 122 -8.36 -7.22 3.56
C GLU A 122 -7.95 -8.37 2.66
N LEU A 123 -6.84 -9.01 2.98
CA LEU A 123 -6.31 -10.19 2.29
C LEU A 123 -6.60 -11.45 3.10
N GLY A 124 -6.93 -12.53 2.39
CA GLY A 124 -7.25 -13.81 2.99
C GLY A 124 -6.03 -14.65 3.34
N ASN A 125 -6.31 -15.85 3.87
CA ASN A 125 -5.28 -16.81 4.31
C ASN A 125 -4.92 -17.87 3.25
N SER A 126 -5.28 -17.64 1.98
CA SER A 126 -4.87 -18.51 0.87
C SER A 126 -3.55 -17.99 0.27
N PRO A 127 -2.63 -18.86 -0.18
CA PRO A 127 -1.43 -18.42 -0.91
C PRO A 127 -1.74 -17.57 -2.13
N ILE A 128 -1.08 -16.42 -2.24
CA ILE A 128 -1.22 -15.50 -3.37
C ILE A 128 0.11 -14.96 -3.91
N GLU A 129 0.07 -14.54 -5.17
CA GLU A 129 0.99 -13.57 -5.76
C GLU A 129 0.30 -12.20 -5.78
N LEU A 130 0.88 -11.19 -5.13
CA LEU A 130 0.27 -9.86 -5.01
C LEU A 130 1.02 -8.83 -5.87
N ASP A 131 0.33 -8.20 -6.80
CA ASP A 131 0.81 -7.07 -7.61
C ASP A 131 0.00 -5.81 -7.29
N ILE A 132 0.68 -4.76 -6.84
CA ILE A 132 0.11 -3.44 -6.57
C ILE A 132 0.75 -2.47 -7.55
N SER A 133 -0.07 -1.85 -8.39
CA SER A 133 0.34 -0.80 -9.31
C SER A 133 -0.43 0.48 -8.98
N ALA A 134 0.26 1.49 -8.46
CA ALA A 134 -0.37 2.69 -7.95
C ALA A 134 0.26 4.00 -8.46
N GLY A 135 -0.57 5.00 -8.72
CA GLY A 135 -0.10 6.32 -9.16
C GLY A 135 0.42 7.18 -8.02
N GLY A 136 -0.41 8.14 -7.60
CA GLY A 136 -0.09 9.12 -6.55
C GLY A 136 -0.96 8.94 -5.32
N TYR A 137 -0.44 8.37 -4.23
CA TYR A 137 -1.28 7.92 -3.13
C TYR A 137 -0.58 7.91 -1.77
N LYS A 138 -1.37 7.75 -0.71
CA LYS A 138 -0.89 7.33 0.61
C LYS A 138 -1.23 5.85 0.82
N GLY A 139 -0.23 5.06 1.17
CA GLY A 139 -0.36 3.61 1.40
C GLY A 139 -0.10 3.21 2.85
N GLU A 140 -0.99 2.41 3.44
CA GLU A 140 -0.73 1.72 4.72
C GLU A 140 -0.99 0.22 4.54
N PHE A 141 0.08 -0.58 4.48
CA PHE A 141 0.02 -2.01 4.21
C PHE A 141 0.51 -2.80 5.41
N GLU A 142 -0.36 -3.56 6.05
CA GLU A 142 0.01 -4.62 6.98
C GLU A 142 -0.14 -5.96 6.27
N LEU A 143 0.98 -6.64 6.02
CA LEU A 143 1.04 -7.91 5.29
C LEU A 143 1.57 -9.06 6.15
N GLY A 144 1.72 -8.85 7.47
CA GLY A 144 2.13 -9.87 8.41
C GLY A 144 1.15 -11.04 8.45
N GLY A 145 1.67 -12.27 8.36
CA GLY A 145 0.87 -13.49 8.35
C GLY A 145 0.12 -13.77 7.04
N VAL A 146 0.11 -12.83 6.08
CA VAL A 146 -0.49 -13.07 4.76
C VAL A 146 0.41 -14.06 3.99
N PRO A 147 -0.13 -15.18 3.44
CA PRO A 147 0.67 -16.17 2.72
C PRO A 147 1.07 -15.66 1.31
N LEU A 148 2.18 -14.94 1.22
CA LEU A 148 2.64 -14.34 -0.04
C LEU A 148 3.77 -15.16 -0.67
N GLN A 149 3.58 -15.64 -1.90
CA GLN A 149 4.66 -16.27 -2.67
C GLN A 149 5.46 -15.26 -3.51
N GLU A 150 4.82 -14.17 -3.90
CA GLU A 150 5.44 -13.03 -4.58
C GLU A 150 4.75 -11.74 -4.13
N LEU A 151 5.53 -10.69 -3.92
CA LEU A 151 5.03 -9.33 -3.71
C LEU A 151 5.70 -8.39 -4.70
N ARG A 152 4.90 -7.71 -5.52
CA ARG A 152 5.34 -6.64 -6.40
C ARG A 152 4.57 -5.36 -6.09
N ILE A 153 5.30 -4.30 -5.79
CA ILE A 153 4.76 -2.96 -5.62
C ILE A 153 5.44 -2.05 -6.64
N ALA A 154 4.64 -1.42 -7.50
CA ALA A 154 5.08 -0.43 -8.47
C ALA A 154 4.30 0.86 -8.26
N GLU A 155 4.97 1.89 -7.77
CA GLU A 155 4.34 3.15 -7.40
C GLU A 155 5.02 4.38 -8.00
N GLY A 156 4.24 5.41 -8.30
CA GLY A 156 4.73 6.68 -8.83
C GLY A 156 5.30 7.60 -7.76
N ALA A 157 4.41 8.36 -7.11
CA ALA A 157 4.76 9.32 -6.06
C ALA A 157 3.87 9.08 -4.84
N ALA A 158 4.46 8.62 -3.74
CA ALA A 158 3.69 8.13 -2.60
C ALA A 158 4.34 8.42 -1.25
N ASP A 159 3.53 8.38 -0.20
CA ASP A 159 3.96 8.15 1.18
C ASP A 159 3.41 6.79 1.62
N THR A 160 4.29 5.80 1.74
CA THR A 160 3.90 4.40 1.94
C THR A 160 4.54 3.82 3.20
N SER A 161 3.70 3.22 4.04
CA SER A 161 4.11 2.40 5.17
C SER A 161 3.76 0.94 4.87
N LEU A 162 4.76 0.05 4.90
CA LEU A 162 4.57 -1.38 4.74
C LEU A 162 5.16 -2.10 5.96
N SER A 163 4.38 -2.96 6.59
CA SER A 163 4.79 -3.76 7.74
C SER A 163 4.45 -5.23 7.56
N PHE A 164 5.36 -6.08 8.05
CA PHE A 164 5.12 -7.49 8.28
C PHE A 164 5.17 -7.75 9.78
N SER A 165 4.05 -7.54 10.48
CA SER A 165 3.97 -7.71 11.93
C SER A 165 4.11 -9.16 12.40
N ALA A 166 3.87 -10.12 11.51
CA ALA A 166 4.01 -11.55 11.73
C ALA A 166 4.66 -12.24 10.52
N VAL A 167 5.31 -13.38 10.77
CA VAL A 167 5.98 -14.19 9.75
C VAL A 167 4.99 -14.61 8.65
N ASN A 168 5.38 -14.41 7.40
CA ASN A 168 4.73 -14.96 6.23
C ASN A 168 4.80 -16.51 6.31
N PRO A 169 3.66 -17.20 6.40
CA PRO A 169 3.62 -18.64 6.66
C PRO A 169 4.09 -19.50 5.49
N VAL A 170 4.33 -18.90 4.32
CA VAL A 170 4.91 -19.56 3.14
C VAL A 170 6.21 -18.88 2.74
N GLU A 171 7.01 -19.59 1.96
CA GLU A 171 8.22 -19.04 1.36
C GLU A 171 7.85 -18.03 0.25
N MET A 172 8.40 -16.81 0.33
CA MET A 172 8.30 -15.82 -0.74
C MET A 172 9.54 -15.92 -1.64
N ASN A 173 9.35 -16.06 -2.95
CA ASN A 173 10.47 -16.11 -3.88
C ASN A 173 11.08 -14.72 -4.09
N THR A 174 10.23 -13.72 -4.31
CA THR A 174 10.64 -12.36 -4.67
C THR A 174 9.77 -11.32 -3.99
N LEU A 175 10.41 -10.34 -3.35
CA LEU A 175 9.82 -9.06 -2.98
C LEU A 175 10.39 -7.99 -3.91
N ARG A 176 9.56 -7.35 -4.73
CA ARG A 176 9.97 -6.26 -5.61
C ARG A 176 9.24 -4.97 -5.28
N TYR A 177 10.01 -3.91 -5.08
CA TYR A 177 9.49 -2.57 -4.80
C TYR A 177 10.12 -1.56 -5.75
N ASP A 178 9.34 -1.09 -6.72
CA ASP A 178 9.71 -0.05 -7.68
C ASP A 178 8.98 1.26 -7.33
N THR A 179 9.72 2.33 -7.08
CA THR A 179 9.14 3.63 -6.73
C THR A 179 9.83 4.79 -7.44
N GLY A 180 9.06 5.81 -7.82
CA GLY A 180 9.57 7.00 -8.49
C GLY A 180 10.14 8.03 -7.51
N ALA A 181 9.31 8.99 -7.12
CA ALA A 181 9.66 10.07 -6.19
C ALA A 181 8.78 10.00 -4.94
N SER A 182 9.31 9.50 -3.82
CA SER A 182 8.46 9.02 -2.72
C SER A 182 9.15 9.03 -1.37
N LYS A 183 8.35 8.75 -0.34
CA LYS A 183 8.83 8.35 0.97
C LYS A 183 8.25 6.97 1.27
N ALA A 184 9.10 6.02 1.67
CA ALA A 184 8.63 4.70 2.05
C ALA A 184 9.31 4.19 3.33
N SER A 185 8.53 3.59 4.21
CA SER A 185 9.00 2.91 5.41
C SER A 185 8.54 1.47 5.39
N LEU A 186 9.49 0.55 5.21
CA LEU A 186 9.26 -0.90 5.19
C LEU A 186 9.82 -1.47 6.49
N SER A 187 9.00 -2.23 7.23
CA SER A 187 9.36 -2.76 8.54
C SER A 187 8.97 -4.23 8.72
N GLY A 188 9.70 -4.92 9.59
CA GLY A 188 9.51 -6.35 9.77
C GLY A 188 9.97 -7.17 8.56
N LEU A 189 10.88 -6.65 7.72
CA LEU A 189 11.19 -7.29 6.43
C LEU A 189 11.69 -8.73 6.56
N ALA A 190 12.33 -9.11 7.67
CA ALA A 190 12.72 -10.50 7.88
C ALA A 190 11.50 -11.44 7.99
N ASN A 191 10.39 -10.97 8.56
CA ASN A 191 9.13 -11.71 8.63
C ASN A 191 8.50 -11.98 7.24
N ALA A 192 8.87 -11.23 6.20
CA ALA A 192 8.31 -11.46 4.86
C ALA A 192 8.74 -12.79 4.23
N ASN A 193 9.76 -13.46 4.80
CA ASN A 193 10.24 -14.77 4.39
C ASN A 193 10.63 -14.84 2.90
N PHE A 194 11.26 -13.78 2.38
CA PHE A 194 11.71 -13.72 0.99
C PHE A 194 13.09 -14.35 0.78
N LYS A 195 13.30 -14.96 -0.38
CA LYS A 195 14.64 -15.32 -0.88
C LYS A 195 15.37 -14.13 -1.47
N THR A 196 14.67 -13.35 -2.29
CA THR A 196 15.25 -12.19 -2.96
C THR A 196 14.40 -10.96 -2.79
N MET A 197 15.05 -9.82 -2.60
CA MET A 197 14.42 -8.51 -2.58
C MET A 197 15.09 -7.58 -3.59
N ASP A 198 14.29 -6.99 -4.47
CA ASP A 198 14.70 -5.94 -5.40
C ASP A 198 14.02 -4.62 -5.03
N PHE A 199 14.79 -3.66 -4.55
CA PHE A 199 14.31 -2.31 -4.26
C PHE A 199 14.89 -1.31 -5.27
N ARG A 200 14.02 -0.64 -6.02
CA ARG A 200 14.42 0.37 -7.00
C ARG A 200 13.70 1.68 -6.74
N SER A 201 14.47 2.76 -6.60
CA SER A 201 13.92 4.08 -6.30
C SER A 201 14.53 5.17 -7.17
N GLY A 202 13.72 6.16 -7.56
CA GLY A 202 14.20 7.37 -8.22
C GLY A 202 14.82 8.38 -7.23
N ALA A 203 13.99 9.09 -6.47
CA ALA A 203 14.43 10.07 -5.50
C ALA A 203 13.54 10.10 -4.26
N GLY A 204 14.12 10.25 -3.07
CA GLY A 204 13.30 10.24 -1.85
C GLY A 204 13.99 9.81 -0.56
N ASP A 205 13.17 9.53 0.45
CA ASP A 205 13.57 9.07 1.77
C ASP A 205 13.04 7.67 2.03
N TYR A 206 13.94 6.72 2.25
CA TYR A 206 13.59 5.31 2.40
C TYR A 206 14.13 4.75 3.71
N ARG A 207 13.27 4.02 4.43
CA ARG A 207 13.68 3.22 5.58
C ARG A 207 13.35 1.76 5.30
N LEU A 208 14.38 0.92 5.32
CA LEU A 208 14.26 -0.54 5.19
C LEU A 208 14.70 -1.16 6.50
N ASP A 209 13.74 -1.71 7.23
CA ASP A 209 13.93 -2.27 8.56
C ASP A 209 13.72 -3.79 8.52
N PHE A 210 14.83 -4.52 8.65
CA PHE A 210 14.93 -5.97 8.60
C PHE A 210 14.74 -6.63 9.98
N SER A 211 14.00 -5.97 10.87
CA SER A 211 13.45 -6.62 12.06
C SER A 211 12.54 -7.80 11.71
N GLY A 212 12.31 -8.67 12.69
CA GLY A 212 11.55 -9.91 12.52
C GLY A 212 12.44 -11.16 12.61
N GLU A 213 11.93 -12.27 12.11
CA GLU A 213 12.59 -13.57 12.12
C GLU A 213 13.10 -13.94 10.73
N LEU A 214 14.43 -13.98 10.55
CA LEU A 214 15.03 -14.38 9.28
C LEU A 214 15.09 -15.92 9.21
N LEU A 215 14.19 -16.50 8.41
CA LEU A 215 14.03 -17.97 8.32
C LEU A 215 14.96 -18.65 7.31
N GLN A 216 15.55 -17.89 6.40
CA GLN A 216 16.43 -18.40 5.33
C GLN A 216 17.41 -17.32 4.88
N ASP A 217 18.45 -17.74 4.15
CA ASP A 217 19.39 -16.79 3.56
C ASP A 217 18.63 -15.90 2.56
N ALA A 218 18.94 -14.61 2.59
CA ALA A 218 18.19 -13.62 1.82
C ALA A 218 19.13 -12.64 1.11
N ASP A 219 18.90 -12.44 -0.17
CA ASP A 219 19.64 -11.53 -1.02
C ASP A 219 18.82 -10.27 -1.32
N VAL A 220 19.37 -9.10 -0.98
CA VAL A 220 18.74 -7.80 -1.19
C VAL A 220 19.58 -6.97 -2.15
N SER A 221 18.95 -6.48 -3.21
CA SER A 221 19.52 -5.58 -4.22
C SER A 221 18.79 -4.24 -4.15
N ILE A 222 19.53 -3.18 -3.83
CA ILE A 222 19.00 -1.83 -3.71
C ILE A 222 19.65 -0.96 -4.79
N LYS A 223 18.83 -0.41 -5.69
CA LYS A 223 19.26 0.55 -6.71
C LYS A 223 18.53 1.86 -6.54
N SER A 224 19.27 2.93 -6.30
CA SER A 224 18.67 4.23 -5.97
C SER A 224 19.30 5.37 -6.74
N GLY A 225 18.49 6.32 -7.20
CA GLY A 225 18.95 7.55 -7.82
C GLY A 225 19.47 8.56 -6.79
N LEU A 226 18.64 9.51 -6.39
CA LEU A 226 18.97 10.61 -5.47
C LEU A 226 18.18 10.49 -4.16
N SER A 227 18.76 9.84 -3.16
CA SER A 227 18.00 9.46 -1.97
C SER A 227 18.76 9.50 -0.66
N ARG A 228 18.00 9.53 0.44
CA ARG A 228 18.48 9.11 1.75
C ARG A 228 17.90 7.72 2.04
N ILE A 229 18.78 6.78 2.36
CA ILE A 229 18.38 5.41 2.70
C ILE A 229 18.84 5.11 4.12
N VAL A 230 17.92 4.61 4.95
CA VAL A 230 18.21 4.09 6.28
C VAL A 230 17.97 2.58 6.27
N ILE A 231 19.02 1.82 6.55
CA ILE A 231 18.94 0.36 6.70
C ILE A 231 19.10 0.02 8.17
N VAL A 232 18.19 -0.81 8.66
CA VAL A 232 18.21 -1.31 10.03
C VAL A 232 18.25 -2.83 9.99
N VAL A 233 19.29 -3.39 10.60
CA VAL A 233 19.44 -4.84 10.81
C VAL A 233 19.61 -5.07 12.31
N PRO A 234 18.76 -5.87 12.96
CA PRO A 234 18.88 -6.14 14.40
C PRO A 234 20.21 -6.79 14.79
N GLU A 235 20.62 -6.55 16.03
CA GLU A 235 21.77 -7.25 16.62
C GLU A 235 21.50 -8.76 16.69
N GLY A 236 22.51 -9.56 16.39
CA GLY A 236 22.40 -11.02 16.36
C GLY A 236 21.95 -11.61 15.02
N THR A 237 21.52 -10.79 14.05
CA THR A 237 21.26 -11.23 12.67
C THR A 237 22.58 -11.20 11.87
N PRO A 238 23.07 -12.35 11.34
CA PRO A 238 24.21 -12.36 10.44
C PRO A 238 23.89 -11.53 9.18
N ALA A 239 24.72 -10.54 8.89
CA ALA A 239 24.50 -9.71 7.71
C ALA A 239 25.80 -9.23 7.06
N THR A 240 25.80 -9.21 5.73
CA THR A 240 26.86 -8.64 4.92
C THR A 240 26.28 -7.56 4.02
N VAL A 241 26.80 -6.34 4.13
CA VAL A 241 26.33 -5.18 3.37
C VAL A 241 27.47 -4.61 2.53
N ARG A 242 27.24 -4.46 1.22
CA ARG A 242 28.19 -3.89 0.26
C ARG A 242 27.64 -2.62 -0.36
N PHE A 243 28.48 -1.58 -0.39
CA PHE A 243 28.12 -0.28 -0.97
C PHE A 243 28.94 0.04 -2.20
N GLU A 244 28.26 0.47 -3.26
CA GLU A 244 28.84 0.92 -4.53
C GLU A 244 28.15 2.21 -5.03
N GLY A 245 28.89 3.06 -5.76
CA GLY A 245 28.33 4.24 -6.43
C GLY A 245 28.65 5.60 -5.80
N GLY A 246 27.86 6.61 -6.15
CA GLY A 246 28.08 8.04 -5.86
C GLY A 246 27.67 8.49 -4.46
N LEU A 247 27.94 7.68 -3.44
CA LEU A 247 27.60 8.00 -2.04
C LEU A 247 28.32 9.26 -1.56
N THR A 248 27.57 10.20 -0.99
CA THR A 248 28.14 11.43 -0.40
C THR A 248 28.57 11.22 1.04
N ASN A 249 27.82 10.39 1.78
CA ASN A 249 28.14 10.04 3.17
C ASN A 249 27.58 8.66 3.51
N VAL A 250 28.33 7.90 4.31
CA VAL A 250 27.89 6.64 4.92
C VAL A 250 28.05 6.81 6.43
N ASP A 251 26.92 6.90 7.13
CA ASP A 251 26.88 6.97 8.58
C ASP A 251 26.52 5.58 9.12
N VAL A 252 27.39 5.02 9.96
CA VAL A 252 27.21 3.67 10.52
C VAL A 252 27.17 3.75 12.04
N GLY A 253 26.13 3.17 12.62
CA GLY A 253 25.96 3.05 14.06
C GLY A 253 25.61 1.61 14.46
N GLY A 254 26.16 1.14 15.57
CA GLY A 254 26.01 -0.25 16.03
C GLY A 254 27.30 -1.05 15.92
N GLU A 255 27.19 -2.38 16.02
CA GLU A 255 28.33 -3.30 16.12
C GLU A 255 28.94 -3.73 14.76
N TRP A 256 28.72 -2.95 13.71
CA TRP A 256 29.20 -3.25 12.37
C TRP A 256 30.74 -3.25 12.28
N ARG A 257 31.29 -4.30 11.70
CA ARG A 257 32.72 -4.39 11.34
C ARG A 257 32.92 -4.01 9.89
N MET A 258 33.83 -3.08 9.64
CA MET A 258 34.13 -2.57 8.30
C MET A 258 35.45 -3.13 7.76
N SER A 259 35.43 -3.61 6.52
CA SER A 259 36.61 -3.99 5.74
C SER A 259 36.45 -3.49 4.30
N GLY A 260 37.12 -2.38 3.96
CA GLY A 260 36.95 -1.72 2.67
C GLY A 260 35.52 -1.18 2.49
N SER A 261 34.83 -1.60 1.44
CA SER A 261 33.42 -1.25 1.15
C SER A 261 32.40 -2.25 1.70
N VAL A 262 32.85 -3.20 2.52
CA VAL A 262 32.02 -4.27 3.09
C VAL A 262 31.83 -4.06 4.58
N TYR A 263 30.58 -4.11 5.02
CA TYR A 263 30.16 -4.03 6.41
C TYR A 263 29.57 -5.37 6.80
N THR A 264 29.98 -5.88 7.95
CA THR A 264 29.55 -7.19 8.45
C THR A 264 29.01 -7.07 9.86
N LEU A 265 27.90 -7.73 10.11
CA LEU A 265 27.32 -7.90 11.43
C LEU A 265 27.38 -9.38 11.79
N SER A 266 27.91 -9.69 12.97
CA SER A 266 27.97 -11.06 13.46
C SER A 266 26.64 -11.46 14.07
N GLY A 267 26.28 -12.74 13.89
CA GLY A 267 25.04 -13.30 14.39
C GLY A 267 25.02 -14.82 14.27
N GLU A 268 23.86 -15.41 14.49
CA GLU A 268 23.60 -16.84 14.28
C GLU A 268 22.38 -17.05 13.38
N GLY A 269 22.35 -18.17 12.67
CA GLY A 269 21.26 -18.50 11.75
C GLY A 269 21.56 -18.10 10.30
N PRO A 270 20.50 -17.88 9.50
CA PRO A 270 20.65 -17.50 8.10
C PRO A 270 21.28 -16.12 7.91
N GLU A 271 21.88 -15.88 6.74
CA GLU A 271 22.58 -14.63 6.43
C GLU A 271 21.76 -13.70 5.54
N LEU A 272 21.72 -12.41 5.91
CA LEU A 272 21.17 -11.34 5.08
C LEU A 272 22.29 -10.65 4.27
N THR A 273 22.27 -10.82 2.96
CA THR A 273 23.24 -10.17 2.06
C THR A 273 22.59 -8.98 1.35
N ILE A 274 23.15 -7.79 1.52
CA ILE A 274 22.60 -6.55 0.94
C ILE A 274 23.64 -5.90 0.03
N SER A 275 23.30 -5.68 -1.23
CA SER A 275 24.09 -4.92 -2.19
C SER A 275 23.38 -3.63 -2.57
N ILE A 276 24.09 -2.50 -2.48
CA ILE A 276 23.51 -1.18 -2.73
C ILE A 276 24.31 -0.44 -3.79
N GLU A 277 23.60 0.01 -4.82
CA GLU A 277 24.09 0.91 -5.85
C GLU A 277 23.31 2.23 -5.77
N MET A 278 24.00 3.33 -5.47
CA MET A 278 23.39 4.66 -5.41
C MET A 278 23.99 5.63 -6.43
N GLY A 279 23.13 6.42 -7.08
CA GLY A 279 23.55 7.51 -7.96
C GLY A 279 24.15 8.67 -7.17
N ALA A 280 23.41 9.20 -6.20
CA ALA A 280 23.89 10.16 -5.21
C ALA A 280 23.05 10.14 -3.93
N GLY A 281 23.66 10.44 -2.79
CA GLY A 281 22.93 10.64 -1.53
C GLY A 281 23.58 10.02 -0.31
N ASN A 282 22.79 9.91 0.75
CA ASN A 282 23.25 9.51 2.07
C ASN A 282 22.71 8.14 2.45
N LEU A 283 23.57 7.35 3.06
CA LEU A 283 23.19 6.08 3.64
C LEU A 283 23.42 6.11 5.16
N GLU A 284 22.43 5.63 5.90
CA GLU A 284 22.54 5.33 7.32
C GLU A 284 22.38 3.82 7.55
N LEU A 285 23.39 3.19 8.12
CA LEU A 285 23.33 1.79 8.56
C LEU A 285 23.24 1.76 10.09
N ARG A 286 22.25 1.04 10.63
CA ARG A 286 21.97 0.99 12.08
C ARG A 286 21.75 -0.44 12.55
N THR A 287 22.12 -0.72 13.80
CA THR A 287 21.57 -1.83 14.58
C THR A 287 20.45 -1.31 15.49
N ARG A 288 19.28 -1.96 15.48
CA ARG A 288 18.19 -1.73 16.43
C ARG A 288 17.37 -2.98 16.64
#